data_AF-A0A3B9YTM3-F1
#
_entry.id   AF-A0A3B9YTM3-F1
#
_cell.length_a   1.000
_cell.length_b   1.000
_cell.length_c   1.000
_cell.angle_alpha   90.00
_cell.angle_beta   90.00
_cell.angle_gamma   90.00
#
_symmetry.space_group_name_H-M   'P 1'
#
loop_
_entity.id
_entity.type
_entity.pdbx_description
1 polymer ?
#
loop_
_entity_poly.entity_id
_entity_poly.type
_entity_poly.pdbx_seq_one_letter_code
_entity_poly.pdbx_strand_id
1 'polypeptide(L)'
;AISLEPGGQFELSGAPLRSLHETCAEVNTHLDQVKEVAGEMGAGFLGMGFAPMQTLAETPVMPKGRYGIMRNYMPKVGSMGLEMMFRTCTIQVNLDFASEADMVKKMRVGLALQPVATAMFAASPFREGKPNGFLSYRSHIWTDTDNARSGMLPFAFEDG
;
A
#
# COMPACT_ATOMS: atom_id res chain seq x y z
N ALA A 1 -7.43 -8.46 -11.32
CA ALA A 1 -6.70 -9.66 -10.85
C ALA A 1 -6.65 -9.66 -9.33
N ILE A 2 -6.71 -10.83 -8.69
CA ILE A 2 -6.57 -10.98 -7.24
C ILE A 2 -5.17 -11.51 -6.94
N SER A 3 -4.51 -10.93 -5.94
CA SER A 3 -3.14 -11.28 -5.58
C SER A 3 -2.93 -11.25 -4.05
N LEU A 4 -1.77 -11.75 -3.61
CA LEU A 4 -1.36 -11.78 -2.20
C LEU A 4 -0.01 -11.10 -2.06
N GLU A 5 0.07 -10.19 -1.09
CA GLU A 5 1.30 -9.50 -0.64
C GLU A 5 2.09 -10.34 0.39
N PRO A 6 3.32 -9.95 0.80
CA PRO A 6 4.21 -10.81 1.60
C PRO A 6 3.59 -11.36 2.89
N GLY A 7 2.80 -10.54 3.60
CA GLY A 7 2.11 -10.87 4.84
C GLY A 7 0.74 -11.52 4.65
N GLY A 8 0.35 -11.85 3.42
CA GLY A 8 -0.98 -12.38 3.11
C GLY A 8 -2.05 -11.30 2.97
N GLN A 9 -1.67 -10.03 2.85
CA GLN A 9 -2.63 -8.97 2.52
C GLN A 9 -3.27 -9.28 1.16
N PHE A 10 -4.59 -9.21 1.12
CA PHE A 10 -5.40 -9.64 -0.02
C PHE A 10 -5.66 -8.46 -0.94
N GLU A 11 -5.18 -8.54 -2.17
CA GLU A 11 -5.16 -7.41 -3.10
C GLU A 11 -6.13 -7.62 -4.26
N LEU A 12 -6.87 -6.56 -4.59
CA LEU A 12 -7.56 -6.39 -5.86
C LEU A 12 -6.78 -5.41 -6.73
N SER A 13 -6.25 -5.89 -7.85
CA SER A 13 -5.83 -5.06 -8.97
C SER A 13 -7.00 -4.94 -9.95
N GLY A 14 -7.73 -3.82 -9.86
CA GLY A 14 -8.95 -3.58 -10.65
C GLY A 14 -8.70 -3.43 -12.16
N ALA A 15 -9.77 -3.48 -12.93
CA ALA A 15 -9.73 -3.22 -14.37
C ALA A 15 -9.44 -1.73 -14.68
N PRO A 16 -8.92 -1.40 -15.87
CA PRO A 16 -8.93 -0.03 -16.35
C PRO A 16 -10.37 0.39 -16.67
N LEU A 17 -10.91 1.32 -15.89
CA LEU A 17 -12.31 1.75 -15.95
C LEU A 17 -12.42 3.21 -16.35
N ARG A 18 -13.55 3.59 -16.95
CA ARG A 18 -13.76 4.93 -17.54
C ARG A 18 -14.31 5.93 -16.54
N SER A 19 -14.91 5.46 -15.45
CA SER A 19 -15.52 6.32 -14.44
C SER A 19 -15.36 5.78 -13.02
N LEU A 20 -15.43 6.70 -12.05
CA LEU A 20 -15.40 6.34 -10.63
C LEU A 20 -16.63 5.51 -10.21
N HIS A 21 -17.75 5.61 -10.92
CA HIS A 21 -18.94 4.79 -10.66
C HIS A 21 -18.66 3.32 -11.00
N GLU A 22 -18.00 3.06 -12.12
CA GLU A 22 -17.55 1.71 -12.48
C GLU A 22 -16.54 1.18 -11.45
N THR A 23 -15.56 2.00 -11.03
CA THR A 23 -14.60 1.62 -9.99
C THR A 23 -15.29 1.27 -8.68
N CYS A 24 -16.27 2.07 -8.27
CA CYS A 24 -17.05 1.81 -7.06
C CYS A 24 -17.84 0.49 -7.17
N ALA A 25 -18.45 0.23 -8.32
CA ALA A 25 -19.17 -1.02 -8.55
C ALA A 25 -18.24 -2.25 -8.51
N GLU A 26 -17.05 -2.15 -9.09
CA GLU A 26 -16.03 -3.21 -9.06
C GLU A 26 -15.57 -3.51 -7.63
N VAL A 27 -15.25 -2.46 -6.85
CA VAL A 27 -14.84 -2.60 -5.45
C VAL A 27 -15.94 -3.25 -4.61
N ASN A 28 -17.20 -2.82 -4.74
CA ASN A 28 -18.31 -3.41 -3.99
C ASN A 28 -18.52 -4.88 -4.37
N THR A 29 -18.48 -5.20 -5.67
CA THR A 29 -18.58 -6.59 -6.14
C THR A 29 -17.51 -7.46 -5.51
N HIS A 30 -16.26 -6.99 -5.48
CA HIS A 30 -15.17 -7.72 -4.84
C HIS A 30 -15.39 -7.91 -3.34
N LEU A 31 -15.77 -6.84 -2.63
CA LEU A 31 -16.02 -6.90 -1.19
C LEU A 31 -17.15 -7.86 -0.84
N ASP A 32 -18.23 -7.89 -1.64
CA ASP A 32 -19.36 -8.79 -1.42
C ASP A 32 -18.95 -10.25 -1.61
N GLN A 33 -18.23 -10.56 -2.70
CA GLN A 33 -17.71 -11.92 -2.96
C GLN A 33 -16.75 -12.39 -1.85
N VAL A 34 -15.86 -11.51 -1.40
CA VAL A 34 -14.90 -11.84 -0.34
C VAL A 34 -15.62 -12.05 0.99
N LYS A 35 -16.62 -11.23 1.33
CA LYS A 35 -17.41 -11.38 2.55
C LYS A 35 -18.23 -12.67 2.56
N GLU A 36 -18.82 -13.05 1.43
CA GLU A 36 -19.61 -14.28 1.29
C GLU A 36 -18.76 -15.50 1.69
N VAL A 37 -17.63 -15.70 1.01
CA VAL A 37 -16.75 -16.85 1.27
C VAL A 37 -16.08 -16.78 2.64
N ALA A 38 -15.63 -15.59 3.07
CA ALA A 38 -14.97 -15.44 4.38
C ALA A 38 -15.93 -15.68 5.55
N GLY A 39 -17.20 -15.30 5.38
CA GLY A 39 -18.25 -15.52 6.38
C GLY A 39 -18.46 -17.00 6.69
N GLU A 40 -18.41 -17.87 5.68
CA GLU A 40 -18.50 -19.33 5.84
C GLU A 40 -17.35 -19.90 6.69
N MET A 41 -16.20 -19.22 6.68
CA MET A 41 -14.99 -19.62 7.41
C MET A 41 -14.83 -18.91 8.75
N GLY A 42 -15.78 -18.05 9.15
CA GLY A 42 -15.66 -17.22 10.35
C GLY A 42 -14.53 -16.19 10.28
N ALA A 43 -14.13 -15.78 9.08
CA ALA A 43 -13.08 -14.80 8.82
C ALA A 43 -13.65 -13.43 8.46
N GLY A 44 -12.83 -12.38 8.60
CA GLY A 44 -13.18 -11.01 8.22
C GLY A 44 -11.96 -10.27 7.65
N PHE A 45 -12.22 -9.18 6.95
CA PHE A 45 -11.20 -8.32 6.35
C PHE A 45 -11.19 -6.94 7.01
N LEU A 46 -9.99 -6.39 7.19
CA LEU A 46 -9.77 -5.11 7.86
C LEU A 46 -9.14 -4.10 6.89
N GLY A 47 -9.83 -2.99 6.65
CA GLY A 47 -9.30 -1.86 5.89
C GLY A 47 -8.50 -0.91 6.79
N MET A 48 -7.19 -1.10 6.90
CA MET A 48 -6.27 -0.21 7.62
C MET A 48 -4.92 -0.10 6.92
N GLY A 49 -4.20 1.00 7.14
CA GLY A 49 -2.87 1.20 6.53
C GLY A 49 -1.78 0.32 7.14
N PHE A 50 -1.97 -0.18 8.37
CA PHE A 50 -1.02 -1.02 9.09
C PHE A 50 -1.76 -2.05 9.96
N ALA A 51 -1.24 -3.27 10.06
CA ALA A 51 -1.79 -4.34 10.89
C ALA A 51 -1.73 -3.95 12.39
N PRO A 52 -2.86 -3.71 13.06
CA PRO A 52 -2.85 -3.02 14.36
C PRO A 52 -2.52 -3.94 15.55
N MET A 53 -2.68 -5.26 15.40
CA MET A 53 -2.60 -6.21 16.53
C MET A 53 -1.37 -7.11 16.47
N GLN A 54 -1.15 -7.77 15.33
CA GLN A 54 -0.13 -8.81 15.19
C GLN A 54 1.28 -8.22 15.15
N THR A 55 2.21 -8.90 15.79
CA THR A 55 3.65 -8.66 15.64
C THR A 55 4.13 -9.12 14.26
N LEU A 56 5.32 -8.64 13.86
CA LEU A 56 5.97 -9.10 12.62
C LEU A 56 6.24 -10.62 12.64
N ALA A 57 6.58 -11.18 13.82
CA ALA A 57 6.88 -12.60 13.97
C ALA A 57 5.63 -13.49 13.86
N GLU A 58 4.46 -12.98 14.24
CA GLU A 58 3.17 -13.67 14.10
C GLU A 58 2.57 -13.56 12.70
N THR A 59 3.12 -12.67 11.86
CA THR A 59 2.60 -12.42 10.51
C THR A 59 3.00 -13.58 9.58
N PRO A 60 2.05 -14.23 8.88
CA PRO A 60 2.36 -15.32 7.98
C PRO A 60 3.22 -14.85 6.80
N VAL A 61 3.97 -15.78 6.20
CA VAL A 61 4.79 -15.50 5.03
C VAL A 61 4.22 -16.22 3.82
N MET A 62 3.81 -15.48 2.81
CA MET A 62 3.30 -16.08 1.58
C MET A 62 4.42 -16.82 0.83
N PRO A 63 4.16 -18.04 0.31
CA PRO A 63 5.19 -18.92 -0.26
C PRO A 63 5.57 -18.52 -1.70
N LYS A 64 5.98 -17.26 -1.90
CA LYS A 64 6.42 -16.71 -3.19
C LYS A 64 7.92 -16.42 -3.14
N GLY A 65 8.69 -17.04 -4.03
CA GLY A 65 10.17 -16.94 -4.04
C GLY A 65 10.71 -15.50 -4.05
N ARG A 66 10.02 -14.58 -4.74
CA ARG A 66 10.36 -13.15 -4.75
C ARG A 66 10.41 -12.53 -3.35
N TYR A 67 9.57 -12.99 -2.41
CA TYR A 67 9.53 -12.47 -1.04
C TYR A 67 10.69 -12.94 -0.20
N GLY A 68 11.24 -14.13 -0.46
CA GLY A 68 12.46 -14.60 0.19
C GLY A 68 13.66 -13.69 -0.12
N ILE A 69 13.78 -13.26 -1.38
CA ILE A 69 14.83 -12.33 -1.82
C ILE A 69 14.67 -10.98 -1.10
N MET A 70 13.47 -10.38 -1.17
CA MET A 70 13.22 -9.07 -0.56
C MET A 70 13.39 -9.10 0.96
N ARG A 71 12.88 -10.13 1.65
CA ARG A 71 13.02 -10.29 3.11
C ARG A 71 14.47 -10.32 3.56
N ASN A 72 15.36 -10.95 2.77
CA ASN A 72 16.79 -10.97 3.05
C ASN A 72 17.50 -9.66 2.71
N TYR A 73 16.92 -8.84 1.83
CA TYR A 73 17.50 -7.58 1.38
C TYR A 73 17.12 -6.40 2.26
N MET A 74 15.84 -6.29 2.68
CA MET A 74 15.33 -5.12 3.41
C MET A 74 16.17 -4.72 4.64
N PRO A 75 16.64 -5.64 5.50
CA PRO A 75 17.48 -5.27 6.65
C PRO A 75 18.82 -4.61 6.29
N LYS A 76 19.25 -4.68 5.03
CA LYS A 76 20.51 -4.10 4.54
C LYS A 76 20.36 -2.63 4.12
N VAL A 77 19.13 -2.14 3.96
CA VAL A 77 18.83 -0.83 3.34
C VAL A 77 17.91 0.07 4.14
N GLY A 78 17.28 -0.45 5.19
CA GLY A 78 16.42 0.31 6.10
C GLY A 78 15.96 -0.55 7.28
N SER A 79 15.47 0.08 8.35
CA SER A 79 14.99 -0.66 9.52
C SER A 79 13.51 -1.07 9.41
N MET A 80 12.74 -0.44 8.53
CA MET A 80 11.28 -0.61 8.45
C MET A 80 10.81 -1.39 7.21
N GLY A 81 11.72 -1.82 6.33
CA GLY A 81 11.35 -2.50 5.08
C GLY A 81 10.60 -3.83 5.29
N LEU A 82 10.86 -4.54 6.39
CA LEU A 82 10.08 -5.74 6.75
C LEU A 82 8.67 -5.37 7.22
N GLU A 83 8.52 -4.28 7.98
CA GLU A 83 7.21 -3.78 8.41
C GLU A 83 6.36 -3.38 7.21
N MET A 84 6.98 -2.71 6.23
CA MET A 84 6.36 -2.38 4.94
C MET A 84 5.80 -3.62 4.27
N MET A 85 6.65 -4.62 4.06
CA MET A 85 6.30 -5.84 3.32
C MET A 85 5.16 -6.62 3.98
N PHE A 86 5.22 -6.79 5.30
CA PHE A 86 4.37 -7.77 5.98
C PHE A 86 3.16 -7.15 6.68
N ARG A 87 3.21 -5.87 7.05
CA ARG A 87 2.21 -5.26 7.91
C ARG A 87 1.54 -4.02 7.35
N THR A 88 1.80 -3.61 6.10
CA THR A 88 1.10 -2.46 5.48
C THR A 88 0.09 -2.89 4.41
N CYS A 89 -0.94 -2.05 4.22
CA CYS A 89 -1.87 -2.11 3.08
C CYS A 89 -1.97 -0.72 2.44
N THR A 90 -2.48 -0.65 1.20
CA THR A 90 -2.70 0.62 0.51
C THR A 90 -3.95 0.56 -0.36
N ILE A 91 -4.51 1.73 -0.66
CA ILE A 91 -5.33 1.95 -1.84
C ILE A 91 -4.49 2.79 -2.81
N GLN A 92 -4.46 2.41 -4.08
CA GLN A 92 -3.71 3.09 -5.12
C GLN A 92 -4.60 3.27 -6.35
N VAL A 93 -4.40 4.37 -7.07
CA VAL A 93 -5.00 4.62 -8.38
C VAL A 93 -3.90 4.66 -9.43
N ASN A 94 -4.19 4.12 -10.61
CA ASN A 94 -3.32 4.17 -11.78
C ASN A 94 -3.98 5.10 -12.82
N LEU A 95 -3.21 6.01 -13.41
CA LEU A 95 -3.71 7.03 -14.34
C LEU A 95 -2.81 7.08 -15.59
N ASP A 96 -3.44 7.17 -16.76
CA ASP A 96 -2.73 7.31 -18.04
C ASP A 96 -2.23 8.75 -18.28
N PHE A 97 -1.30 8.89 -19.23
CA PHE A 97 -0.86 10.17 -19.77
C PHE A 97 -0.90 10.15 -21.30
N ALA A 98 -1.15 11.31 -21.91
CA ALA A 98 -1.29 11.42 -23.37
C ALA A 98 0.03 11.72 -24.10
N SER A 99 1.03 12.24 -23.40
CA SER A 99 2.35 12.60 -23.92
C SER A 99 3.37 12.67 -22.78
N GLU A 100 4.65 12.78 -23.13
CA GLU A 100 5.72 13.01 -22.16
C GLU A 100 5.49 14.29 -21.34
N ALA A 101 5.09 15.39 -21.98
CA ALA A 101 4.80 16.65 -21.29
C ALA A 101 3.62 16.51 -20.30
N ASP A 102 2.56 15.77 -20.66
CA ASP A 102 1.44 15.46 -19.76
C ASP A 102 1.89 14.57 -18.59
N MET A 103 2.75 13.59 -18.85
CA MET A 103 3.35 12.73 -17.83
C MET A 103 4.16 13.54 -16.81
N VAL A 104 5.07 14.41 -17.28
CA VAL A 104 5.88 15.28 -16.40
C VAL A 104 4.98 16.15 -15.52
N LYS A 105 3.95 16.77 -16.11
CA LYS A 105 2.99 17.59 -15.36
C LYS A 105 2.25 16.77 -14.30
N LYS A 106 1.73 15.60 -14.66
CA LYS A 106 1.02 14.71 -13.72
C LYS A 106 1.93 14.20 -12.61
N MET A 107 3.18 13.85 -12.92
CA MET A 107 4.18 13.41 -11.95
C MET A 107 4.49 14.50 -10.93
N ARG A 108 4.76 15.73 -11.39
CA ARG A 108 5.03 16.89 -10.51
C ARG A 108 3.83 17.21 -9.61
N VAL A 109 2.62 17.21 -10.16
CA VAL A 109 1.38 17.43 -9.38
C VAL A 109 1.16 16.32 -8.36
N GLY A 110 1.32 15.06 -8.80
CA GLY A 110 1.18 13.88 -7.94
C GLY A 110 2.15 13.92 -6.76
N LEU A 111 3.43 14.15 -7.02
CA LEU A 111 4.45 14.28 -5.96
C LEU A 111 4.12 15.42 -5.00
N ALA A 112 3.80 16.62 -5.50
CA ALA A 112 3.52 17.78 -4.66
C ALA A 112 2.29 17.57 -3.75
N LEU A 113 1.26 16.88 -4.24
CA LEU A 113 0.02 16.64 -3.50
C LEU A 113 0.00 15.31 -2.72
N GLN A 114 0.99 14.44 -2.89
CA GLN A 114 1.05 13.14 -2.20
C GLN A 114 0.98 13.25 -0.66
N PRO A 115 1.60 14.26 0.00
CA PRO A 115 1.46 14.44 1.45
C PRO A 115 0.03 14.85 1.86
N VAL A 116 -0.67 15.63 1.03
CA VAL A 116 -2.06 16.02 1.28
C VAL A 116 -2.97 14.79 1.22
N ALA A 117 -2.82 13.95 0.20
CA ALA A 117 -3.52 12.68 0.11
C ALA A 117 -3.20 11.78 1.31
N THR A 118 -1.94 11.67 1.70
CA THR A 118 -1.52 10.90 2.88
C THR A 118 -2.22 11.36 4.15
N ALA A 119 -2.35 12.67 4.36
CA ALA A 119 -3.02 13.24 5.52
C ALA A 119 -4.54 12.95 5.51
N MET A 120 -5.20 13.10 4.36
CA MET A 120 -6.64 12.83 4.21
C MET A 120 -6.99 11.35 4.45
N PHE A 121 -6.11 10.43 4.06
CA PHE A 121 -6.33 8.98 4.13
C PHE A 121 -5.52 8.30 5.25
N ALA A 122 -5.06 9.06 6.26
CA ALA A 122 -4.30 8.51 7.38
C ALA A 122 -5.13 7.52 8.21
N ALA A 123 -4.73 6.24 8.21
CA ALA A 123 -5.51 5.15 8.81
C ALA A 123 -4.64 4.06 9.47
N SER A 124 -3.57 4.46 10.19
CA SER A 124 -2.69 3.49 10.89
C SER A 124 -2.14 3.99 12.23
N PRO A 125 -3.00 4.28 13.23
CA PRO A 125 -2.57 4.83 14.51
C PRO A 125 -2.15 3.81 15.57
N PHE A 126 -2.29 2.51 15.31
CA PHE A 126 -1.97 1.44 16.27
C PHE A 126 -0.83 0.54 15.79
N ARG A 127 -0.07 0.01 16.75
CA ARG A 127 0.91 -1.07 16.57
C ARG A 127 0.85 -1.96 17.80
N GLU A 128 0.66 -3.26 17.59
CA GLU A 128 0.65 -4.27 18.66
C GLU A 128 -0.32 -3.93 19.80
N GLY A 129 -1.52 -3.49 19.41
CA GLY A 129 -2.62 -3.17 20.32
C GLY A 129 -2.50 -1.81 21.02
N LYS A 130 -1.49 -0.99 20.71
CA LYS A 130 -1.25 0.31 21.37
C LYS A 130 -1.12 1.45 20.37
N PRO A 131 -1.48 2.70 20.76
CA PRO A 131 -1.17 3.88 19.97
C PRO A 131 0.34 3.98 19.66
N ASN A 132 0.69 4.23 18.40
CA ASN A 132 2.09 4.26 17.95
C ASN A 132 2.67 5.68 17.81
N GLY A 133 1.86 6.72 18.06
CA GLY A 133 2.27 8.12 17.97
C GLY A 133 2.13 8.76 16.57
N PHE A 134 1.63 8.02 15.58
CA PHE A 134 1.41 8.51 14.21
C PHE A 134 -0.07 8.44 13.83
N LEU A 135 -0.49 9.26 12.87
CA LEU A 135 -1.79 9.10 12.21
C LEU A 135 -1.67 8.10 11.04
N SER A 136 -0.56 8.20 10.30
CA SER A 136 -0.20 7.29 9.22
C SER A 136 1.17 6.66 9.51
N TYR A 137 1.21 5.66 10.39
CA TYR A 137 2.43 4.88 10.64
C TYR A 137 2.91 4.17 9.37
N ARG A 138 1.98 3.74 8.51
CA ARG A 138 2.29 3.27 7.15
C ARG A 138 3.17 4.26 6.39
N SER A 139 2.81 5.54 6.38
CA SER A 139 3.59 6.54 5.64
C SER A 139 4.97 6.75 6.25
N HIS A 140 5.09 6.70 7.58
CA HIS A 140 6.38 6.79 8.26
C HIS A 140 7.29 5.60 7.91
N ILE A 141 6.75 4.38 7.84
CA ILE A 141 7.51 3.18 7.45
C ILE A 141 8.22 3.36 6.11
N TRP A 142 7.60 4.03 5.14
CA TRP A 142 8.19 4.26 3.82
C TRP A 142 9.41 5.20 3.84
N THR A 143 9.62 5.98 4.91
CA THR A 143 10.80 6.86 5.04
C THR A 143 12.06 6.12 5.47
N ASP A 144 11.96 4.85 5.86
CA ASP A 144 13.11 4.01 6.25
C ASP A 144 12.94 2.56 5.76
N THR A 145 12.38 2.42 4.55
CA THR A 145 12.24 1.13 3.86
C THR A 145 13.46 0.82 2.99
N ASP A 146 13.76 1.68 2.03
CA ASP A 146 14.99 1.68 1.22
C ASP A 146 15.09 3.06 0.54
N ASN A 147 15.99 3.90 1.04
CA ASN A 147 16.12 5.30 0.61
C ASN A 147 16.64 5.46 -0.82
N ALA A 148 17.12 4.38 -1.47
CA ALA A 148 17.51 4.42 -2.87
C ALA A 148 16.31 4.30 -3.83
N ARG A 149 15.13 3.90 -3.34
CA ARG A 149 13.92 3.66 -4.17
C ARG A 149 12.64 4.26 -3.60
N SER A 150 12.74 5.07 -2.54
CA SER A 150 11.61 5.75 -1.90
C SER A 150 11.83 7.27 -1.86
N GLY A 151 10.81 8.01 -1.43
CA GLY A 151 10.88 9.45 -1.20
C GLY A 151 10.18 10.28 -2.27
N MET A 152 10.50 11.57 -2.27
CA MET A 152 9.77 12.61 -3.01
C MET A 152 10.33 12.93 -4.40
N LEU A 153 11.37 12.22 -4.85
CA LEU A 153 11.96 12.32 -6.19
C LEU A 153 12.18 13.78 -6.64
N PRO A 154 13.01 14.57 -5.93
CA PRO A 154 13.15 16.01 -6.19
C PRO A 154 13.58 16.33 -7.64
N PHE A 155 14.35 15.44 -8.26
CA PHE A 155 14.78 15.59 -9.67
C PHE A 155 13.61 15.69 -10.66
N ALA A 156 12.41 15.22 -10.31
CA ALA A 156 11.23 15.36 -11.15
C ALA A 156 10.78 16.82 -11.35
N PHE A 157 11.28 17.75 -10.53
CA PHE A 157 11.00 19.19 -10.60
C PHE A 157 12.11 20.00 -11.28
N GLU A 158 13.21 19.36 -11.65
CA GLU A 158 14.27 20.00 -12.44
C GLU A 158 13.81 20.26 -13.87
N ASP A 159 14.50 21.18 -14.56
CA ASP A 159 14.20 21.52 -15.95
C ASP A 159 14.46 20.32 -16.87
N GLY A 160 13.46 19.99 -17.69
CA GLY A 160 13.40 18.85 -18.61
C GLY A 160 12.14 18.90 -19.45
#